data_AF-A0A7Y3UNZ3-F1
#
_entry.id   AF-A0A7Y3UNZ3-F1
#
_cell.length_a   1.000
_cell.length_b   1.000
_cell.length_c   1.000
_cell.angle_alpha   90.00
_cell.angle_beta   90.00
_cell.angle_gamma   90.00
#
_symmetry.space_group_name_H-M   'P 1'
#
loop_
_entity.id
_entity.type
_entity.pdbx_description
1 polymer ?
#
loop_
_entity_poly.entity_id
_entity_poly.type
_entity_poly.pdbx_seq_one_letter_code
_entity_poly.pdbx_strand_id
1 'polypeptide(L)'
;MEELFQKLYHENSEVVEEALGEIGRVGKGNQDAMKALQEFLRRERRMTLRILATQTIAKVKKISHASTGGFSKPSIFQCPGAEKIKRVEIIDVRCPFCEQMGTASVAGFENEYACESCGEKVERELPESCIEKCPVGSECVGKERYQKYMKGRSDTTL
;
A
#
# COMPACT_ATOMS: atom_id res chain seq x y z
N MET A 1 6.87 -26.27 -2.74
CA MET A 1 6.50 -24.84 -2.94
C MET A 1 5.08 -24.71 -3.47
N GLU A 2 4.64 -25.59 -4.35
CA GLU A 2 3.26 -25.61 -4.85
C GLU A 2 2.21 -25.90 -3.75
N GLU A 3 2.46 -26.88 -2.88
CA GLU A 3 1.65 -27.12 -1.66
C GLU A 3 1.61 -25.88 -0.73
N LEU A 4 2.71 -25.12 -0.69
CA LEU A 4 2.82 -23.89 0.09
C LEU A 4 1.87 -22.80 -0.43
N PHE A 5 1.70 -22.74 -1.76
CA PHE A 5 0.81 -21.77 -2.40
C PHE A 5 -0.65 -22.16 -2.23
N GLN A 6 -0.98 -23.45 -2.14
CA GLN A 6 -2.34 -23.89 -1.84
C GLN A 6 -2.79 -23.44 -0.45
N LYS A 7 -1.87 -23.48 0.54
CA LYS A 7 -2.15 -23.01 1.91
C LYS A 7 -2.53 -21.52 1.99
N LEU A 8 -2.17 -20.70 0.98
CA LEU A 8 -2.58 -19.29 0.93
C LEU A 8 -4.09 -19.09 0.82
N TYR A 9 -4.83 -20.08 0.33
CA TYR A 9 -6.27 -19.98 0.12
C TYR A 9 -7.08 -20.70 1.21
N HIS A 10 -6.45 -20.99 2.35
CA HIS A 10 -7.09 -21.67 3.45
C HIS A 10 -8.02 -20.73 4.25
N GLU A 11 -9.11 -21.27 4.78
CA GLU A 11 -10.08 -20.51 5.58
C GLU A 11 -9.49 -20.07 6.92
N ASN A 12 -8.71 -20.94 7.59
CA ASN A 12 -7.99 -20.61 8.81
C ASN A 12 -6.85 -19.62 8.53
N SER A 13 -6.93 -18.43 9.14
CA SER A 13 -5.93 -17.36 9.03
C SER A 13 -4.53 -17.79 9.50
N GLU A 14 -4.41 -18.61 10.56
CA GLU A 14 -3.11 -19.05 11.10
C GLU A 14 -2.32 -19.86 10.06
N VAL A 15 -3.01 -20.71 9.30
CA VAL A 15 -2.41 -21.52 8.23
C VAL A 15 -1.89 -20.63 7.09
N VAL A 16 -2.64 -19.56 6.77
CA VAL A 16 -2.23 -18.59 5.75
C VAL A 16 -1.03 -17.76 6.22
N GLU A 17 -1.01 -17.35 7.49
CA GLU A 17 0.11 -16.62 8.09
C GLU A 17 1.41 -17.45 8.08
N GLU A 18 1.32 -18.72 8.46
CA GLU A 18 2.45 -19.65 8.40
C GLU A 18 2.97 -19.77 6.96
N ALA A 19 2.08 -19.98 5.99
CA ALA A 19 2.45 -20.08 4.58
C ALA A 19 3.11 -18.80 4.06
N LEU A 20 2.57 -17.62 4.37
CA LEU A 20 3.17 -16.32 4.02
C LEU A 20 4.55 -16.15 4.67
N GLY A 21 4.70 -16.59 5.92
CA GLY A 21 5.97 -16.57 6.64
C GLY A 21 7.03 -17.50 6.01
N GLU A 22 6.63 -18.69 5.57
CA GLU A 22 7.49 -19.63 4.85
C GLU A 22 7.90 -19.10 3.48
N ILE A 23 6.94 -18.58 2.69
CA ILE A 23 7.21 -17.94 1.39
C ILE A 23 8.22 -16.80 1.55
N GLY A 24 8.08 -15.98 2.58
CA GLY A 24 9.01 -14.88 2.84
C GLY A 24 10.43 -15.34 3.18
N ARG A 25 10.58 -16.51 3.82
CA ARG A 25 11.88 -17.09 4.17
C ARG A 25 12.58 -17.73 2.98
N VAL A 26 11.87 -18.51 2.16
CA VAL A 26 12.48 -19.34 1.11
C VAL A 26 12.29 -18.79 -0.31
N GLY A 27 11.40 -17.83 -0.52
CA GLY A 27 10.97 -17.36 -1.83
C GLY A 27 11.85 -16.27 -2.47
N LYS A 28 13.01 -15.91 -1.91
CA LYS A 28 13.82 -14.80 -2.42
C LYS A 28 14.21 -15.01 -3.90
N GLY A 29 13.78 -14.08 -4.75
CA GLY A 29 14.04 -14.11 -6.19
C GLY A 29 13.18 -15.10 -6.99
N ASN A 30 12.23 -15.78 -6.34
CA ASN A 30 11.34 -16.74 -6.97
C ASN A 30 10.15 -16.04 -7.66
N GLN A 31 10.00 -16.27 -8.96
CA GLN A 31 8.94 -15.64 -9.78
C GLN A 31 7.56 -16.22 -9.50
N ASP A 32 7.46 -17.52 -9.21
CA ASP A 32 6.19 -18.18 -8.94
C ASP A 32 5.64 -17.77 -7.57
N ALA A 33 6.52 -17.61 -6.58
CA ALA A 33 6.17 -17.02 -5.29
C ALA A 33 5.65 -15.59 -5.46
N MET A 34 6.28 -14.78 -6.32
CA MET A 34 5.80 -13.42 -6.59
C MET A 34 4.42 -13.42 -7.24
N LYS A 35 4.18 -14.28 -8.24
CA LYS A 35 2.87 -14.43 -8.88
C LYS A 35 1.80 -14.90 -7.90
N ALA A 36 2.11 -15.89 -7.05
CA ALA A 36 1.19 -16.42 -6.06
C ALA A 36 0.78 -15.34 -5.04
N LEU A 37 1.72 -14.52 -4.57
CA LEU A 37 1.44 -13.41 -3.66
C LEU A 37 0.59 -12.31 -4.32
N GLN A 38 0.85 -11.99 -5.59
CA GLN A 38 0.02 -11.04 -6.35
C GLN A 38 -1.40 -11.54 -6.54
N GLU A 39 -1.59 -12.83 -6.85
CA GLU A 39 -2.92 -13.42 -7.01
C GLU A 39 -3.66 -13.53 -5.67
N PHE A 40 -2.96 -13.88 -4.59
CA PHE A 40 -3.49 -13.83 -3.23
C PHE A 40 -4.04 -12.43 -2.88
N LEU A 41 -3.26 -11.37 -3.15
CA LEU A 41 -3.67 -9.98 -2.91
C LEU A 41 -4.87 -9.52 -3.75
N ARG A 42 -5.19 -10.17 -4.87
CA ARG A 42 -6.39 -9.86 -5.65
C ARG A 42 -7.66 -10.43 -5.04
N ARG A 43 -7.55 -11.57 -4.34
CA ARG A 43 -8.71 -12.36 -3.86
C ARG A 43 -8.98 -12.18 -2.37
N GLU A 44 -7.92 -12.12 -1.57
CA GLU A 44 -8.03 -12.07 -0.12
C GLU A 44 -8.71 -10.78 0.35
N ARG A 45 -9.67 -10.89 1.26
CA ARG A 45 -10.39 -9.73 1.83
C ARG A 45 -9.91 -9.41 3.24
N ARG A 46 -9.36 -10.38 3.97
CA ARG A 46 -8.89 -10.21 5.35
C ARG A 46 -7.67 -9.30 5.38
N MET A 47 -7.81 -8.15 6.01
CA MET A 47 -6.83 -7.08 5.96
C MET A 47 -5.46 -7.44 6.55
N THR A 48 -5.45 -8.13 7.69
CA THR A 48 -4.22 -8.60 8.35
C THR A 48 -3.35 -9.45 7.41
N LEU A 49 -3.99 -10.37 6.67
CA LEU A 49 -3.28 -11.27 5.76
C LEU A 49 -2.79 -10.55 4.50
N ARG A 50 -3.56 -9.59 3.98
CA ARG A 50 -3.13 -8.74 2.86
C ARG A 50 -1.87 -7.97 3.21
N ILE A 51 -1.82 -7.37 4.40
CA ILE A 51 -0.65 -6.62 4.88
C ILE A 51 0.55 -7.54 5.01
N LEU A 52 0.37 -8.71 5.62
CA LEU A 52 1.43 -9.70 5.72
C LEU A 52 1.94 -10.14 4.34
N ALA A 53 1.05 -10.34 3.36
CA ALA A 53 1.44 -10.66 1.99
C ALA A 53 2.22 -9.53 1.30
N THR A 54 1.83 -8.27 1.50
CA THR A 54 2.60 -7.11 1.01
C THR A 54 4.01 -7.06 1.61
N GLN A 55 4.15 -7.34 2.91
CA GLN A 55 5.47 -7.44 3.56
C GLN A 55 6.29 -8.62 3.00
N THR A 56 5.63 -9.75 2.75
CA THR A 56 6.27 -10.95 2.16
C THR A 56 6.76 -10.67 0.74
N ILE A 57 6.03 -9.91 -0.09
CA ILE A 57 6.48 -9.46 -1.41
C ILE A 57 7.82 -8.73 -1.32
N ALA A 58 8.00 -7.85 -0.32
CA ALA A 58 9.26 -7.13 -0.13
C ALA A 58 10.45 -8.07 0.15
N LYS A 59 10.22 -9.19 0.84
CA LYS A 59 11.24 -10.23 1.11
C LYS A 59 11.55 -11.08 -0.12
N VAL A 60 10.53 -11.36 -0.93
CA VAL A 60 10.61 -12.20 -2.14
C VAL A 60 11.21 -11.46 -3.33
N LYS A 61 10.98 -10.14 -3.45
CA LYS A 61 11.41 -9.34 -4.60
C LYS A 61 12.93 -9.46 -4.86
N LYS A 62 13.29 -9.91 -6.07
CA LYS A 62 14.68 -9.86 -6.55
C LYS A 62 15.04 -8.39 -6.77
N ILE A 63 16.06 -7.87 -6.08
CA ILE A 63 16.62 -6.55 -6.39
C ILE A 63 17.42 -6.70 -7.68
N SER A 64 16.76 -6.62 -8.83
CA SER A 64 17.43 -6.25 -10.06
C SER A 64 17.33 -4.73 -10.16
N HIS A 65 18.40 -4.03 -9.79
CA HIS A 65 18.57 -2.64 -10.22
C HIS A 65 18.73 -2.67 -11.75
N ALA A 66 17.62 -2.64 -12.47
CA ALA A 66 17.61 -1.94 -13.76
C ALA A 66 17.75 -0.46 -13.40
N SER A 67 18.99 0.01 -13.35
CA SER A 67 19.31 1.43 -13.24
C SER A 67 18.78 2.12 -14.50
N THR A 68 17.51 2.51 -14.48
CA THR A 68 17.08 3.64 -15.29
C THR A 68 17.84 4.86 -14.75
N GLY A 69 18.38 5.66 -15.68
CA GLY A 69 19.39 6.71 -15.45
C GLY A 69 19.20 7.50 -14.15
N GLY A 70 20.33 7.69 -13.47
CA GLY A 70 20.40 8.05 -12.06
C GLY A 70 19.67 9.33 -11.67
N PHE A 71 18.74 9.16 -10.72
CA PHE A 71 18.50 10.16 -9.70
C PHE A 71 19.16 9.68 -8.41
N SER A 72 20.41 10.09 -8.17
CA SER A 72 21.04 9.91 -6.85
C SER A 72 20.38 10.88 -5.88
N LYS A 73 19.46 10.36 -5.06
CA LYS A 73 18.80 11.15 -4.03
C LYS A 73 19.90 11.71 -3.09
N PRO A 74 20.03 13.05 -2.94
CA PRO A 74 20.99 13.60 -1.99
C PRO A 74 20.63 13.11 -0.58
N SER A 75 21.64 12.62 0.14
CA SER A 75 21.53 12.00 1.47
C SER A 75 21.04 12.93 2.59
N ILE A 76 20.78 14.20 2.27
CA ILE A 76 20.49 15.26 3.25
C ILE A 76 18.98 15.52 3.38
N PHE A 77 18.14 15.08 2.44
CA PHE A 77 16.69 15.19 2.55
C PHE A 77 16.04 13.80 2.51
N GLN A 78 15.98 13.14 3.67
CA GLN A 78 14.90 12.19 3.92
C GLN A 78 13.60 13.00 3.89
N CYS A 79 12.97 13.09 2.71
CA CYS A 79 11.65 13.70 2.58
C CYS A 79 10.72 13.00 3.58
N PRO A 80 10.24 13.68 4.64
CA PRO A 80 9.41 13.07 5.67
C PRO A 80 8.12 12.49 5.08
N GLY A 81 7.64 13.14 4.01
CA GLY A 81 6.53 12.64 3.19
C GLY A 81 6.85 11.28 2.58
N ALA A 82 8.03 11.09 1.98
CA ALA A 82 8.46 9.88 1.26
C ALA A 82 8.59 8.62 2.16
N GLU A 83 8.80 8.82 3.46
CA GLU A 83 8.98 7.72 4.41
C GLU A 83 7.62 7.09 4.80
N LYS A 84 6.58 7.91 4.90
CA LYS A 84 5.20 7.44 5.20
C LYS A 84 4.48 6.84 3.99
N ILE A 85 4.87 7.20 2.77
CA ILE A 85 4.29 6.65 1.51
C ILE A 85 4.38 5.12 1.43
N LYS A 86 5.40 4.52 2.07
CA LYS A 86 5.68 3.09 1.95
C LYS A 86 4.97 2.21 2.97
N ARG A 87 4.24 2.80 3.92
CA ARG A 87 3.60 2.05 5.01
C ARG A 87 2.10 2.04 4.80
N VAL A 88 1.54 0.85 4.71
CA VAL A 88 0.10 0.63 4.82
C VAL A 88 -0.22 0.75 6.31
N GLU A 89 -0.99 1.77 6.68
CA GLU A 89 -1.47 1.96 8.05
C GLU A 89 -2.88 1.37 8.15
N ILE A 90 -3.17 0.68 9.26
CA ILE A 90 -4.53 0.24 9.58
C ILE A 90 -5.13 1.32 10.48
N ILE A 91 -6.25 1.89 10.07
CA ILE A 91 -7.01 2.83 10.88
C ILE A 91 -8.40 2.28 11.16
N ASP A 92 -8.92 2.58 12.36
CA ASP A 92 -10.32 2.34 12.69
C ASP A 92 -11.18 3.41 12.04
N VAL A 93 -12.23 2.98 11.35
CA VAL A 93 -13.14 3.86 10.61
C VAL A 93 -14.58 3.44 10.83
N ARG A 94 -15.47 4.43 10.95
CA ARG A 94 -16.91 4.19 10.99
C ARG A 94 -17.46 4.31 9.58
N CYS A 95 -18.13 3.26 9.10
CA CYS A 95 -18.73 3.28 7.76
C CYS A 95 -19.94 4.23 7.72
N PRO A 96 -20.03 5.18 6.77
CA PRO A 96 -21.18 6.06 6.64
C PRO A 96 -22.44 5.34 6.13
N PHE A 97 -22.30 4.14 5.54
CA PHE A 97 -23.42 3.39 4.96
C PHE A 97 -24.07 2.41 5.94
N CYS A 98 -23.27 1.73 6.77
CA CYS A 98 -23.77 0.70 7.71
C CYS A 98 -23.52 1.03 9.17
N GLU A 99 -22.89 2.18 9.46
CA GLU A 99 -22.55 2.70 10.79
C GLU A 99 -21.67 1.82 11.68
N GLN A 100 -21.24 0.67 11.18
CA GLN A 100 -20.35 -0.25 11.88
C GLN A 100 -18.91 0.28 11.89
N MET A 101 -18.23 0.00 13.00
CA MET A 101 -16.79 0.20 13.13
C MET A 101 -16.08 -0.93 12.39
N GLY A 102 -15.14 -0.59 11.52
CA GLY A 102 -14.29 -1.54 10.83
C GLY A 102 -12.88 -0.99 10.68
N THR A 103 -12.01 -1.78 10.05
CA THR A 103 -10.64 -1.39 9.75
C THR A 103 -10.48 -1.04 8.27
N ALA A 104 -9.67 -0.04 7.95
CA ALA A 104 -9.26 0.25 6.59
C ALA A 104 -7.73 0.23 6.49
N SER A 105 -7.18 -0.47 5.47
CA SER A 105 -5.81 -0.20 5.05
C SER A 105 -5.77 1.08 4.26
N VAL A 106 -5.00 2.01 4.76
CA VAL A 106 -4.68 3.22 4.04
C VAL A 106 -3.19 3.17 3.75
N ALA A 107 -2.81 2.87 2.51
CA ALA A 107 -1.55 3.41 2.02
C ALA A 107 -1.71 4.93 2.02
N GLY A 108 -0.73 5.71 2.48
CA GLY A 108 -0.88 7.15 2.83
C GLY A 108 -1.50 8.11 1.80
N PHE A 109 -1.91 7.65 0.61
CA PHE A 109 -2.62 8.39 -0.43
C PHE A 109 -3.93 7.76 -0.91
N GLU A 110 -4.29 6.54 -0.47
CA GLU A 110 -5.56 5.93 -0.83
C GLU A 110 -6.69 6.66 -0.07
N ASN A 111 -7.58 7.30 -0.82
CA ASN A 111 -8.78 8.01 -0.37
C ASN A 111 -10.01 7.10 -0.36
N GLU A 112 -9.98 6.01 -1.13
CA GLU A 112 -11.07 5.04 -1.21
C GLU A 112 -10.70 3.72 -0.52
N TYR A 113 -11.64 3.14 0.23
CA TYR A 113 -11.56 1.78 0.72
C TYR A 113 -12.94 1.10 0.69
N ALA A 114 -12.96 -0.23 0.63
CA ALA A 114 -14.20 -1.00 0.75
C ALA A 114 -14.47 -1.32 2.22
N CYS A 115 -15.70 -1.08 2.69
CA CYS A 115 -16.11 -1.48 4.03
C CYS A 115 -16.14 -3.01 4.15
N GLU A 116 -15.46 -3.56 5.16
CA GLU A 116 -15.44 -5.02 5.39
C GLU A 116 -16.82 -5.58 5.77
N SER A 117 -17.67 -4.78 6.41
CA SER A 117 -19.00 -5.20 6.86
C SER A 117 -20.07 -5.19 5.76
N CYS A 118 -20.13 -4.14 4.94
CA CYS A 118 -21.19 -3.96 3.95
C CYS A 118 -20.71 -3.95 2.49
N GLY A 119 -19.39 -3.95 2.25
CA GLY A 119 -18.81 -3.97 0.91
C GLY A 119 -18.86 -2.65 0.15
N GLU A 120 -19.53 -1.62 0.69
CA GLU A 120 -19.62 -0.31 0.05
C GLU A 120 -18.28 0.42 0.01
N LYS A 121 -18.07 1.21 -1.04
CA LYS A 121 -16.89 2.05 -1.19
C LYS A 121 -17.06 3.33 -0.37
N VAL A 122 -16.15 3.55 0.55
CA VAL A 122 -16.10 4.75 1.38
C VAL A 122 -14.94 5.61 0.90
N GLU A 123 -15.25 6.87 0.60
CA GLU A 123 -14.25 7.89 0.33
C GLU A 123 -14.02 8.73 1.59
N ARG A 124 -12.75 8.99 1.91
CA ARG A 124 -12.34 9.78 3.07
C ARG A 124 -11.72 11.10 2.64
N GLU A 125 -11.89 12.13 3.47
CA GLU A 125 -11.19 13.39 3.28
C GLU A 125 -9.68 13.22 3.53
N LEU A 126 -8.88 13.65 2.56
CA LEU A 126 -7.43 13.66 2.67
C LEU A 126 -6.95 15.00 3.27
N PRO A 127 -6.23 14.98 4.42
CA PRO A 127 -5.66 16.19 4.97
C PRO A 127 -4.65 16.80 4.00
N GLU A 128 -4.45 18.11 4.11
CA GLU A 128 -3.41 18.84 3.37
C GLU A 128 -2.03 18.16 3.50
N SER A 129 -1.43 17.90 2.36
CA SER A 129 -0.10 17.34 2.20
C SER A 129 1.00 18.33 2.60
N CYS A 130 2.22 17.81 2.76
CA CYS A 130 3.39 18.65 3.05
C CYS A 130 3.76 19.61 1.92
N ILE A 131 3.37 19.32 0.67
CA ILE A 131 3.63 20.21 -0.47
C ILE A 131 2.71 21.44 -0.40
N GLU A 132 1.48 21.27 0.10
CA GLU A 132 0.50 22.36 0.30
C GLU A 132 0.91 23.27 1.46
N LYS A 133 1.41 22.69 2.56
CA LYS A 133 1.79 23.45 3.76
C LYS A 133 3.16 24.13 3.64
N CYS A 134 4.01 23.70 2.71
CA CYS A 134 5.39 24.18 2.61
C CYS A 134 5.48 25.49 1.81
N PRO A 135 6.05 26.58 2.37
CA PRO A 135 6.16 27.87 1.68
C PRO A 135 7.02 27.80 0.42
N VAL A 136 7.96 26.85 0.36
CA VAL A 136 8.85 26.61 -0.80
C VAL A 136 8.45 25.34 -1.57
N GLY A 137 7.22 24.83 -1.37
CA GLY A 137 6.77 23.56 -1.94
C GLY A 137 6.87 23.52 -3.47
N SER A 138 6.44 24.59 -4.13
CA SER A 138 6.46 24.71 -5.61
C SER A 138 7.89 24.73 -6.19
N GLU A 139 8.84 25.35 -5.49
CA GLU A 139 10.25 25.38 -5.87
C GLU A 139 10.91 24.02 -5.67
N CYS A 140 10.60 23.35 -4.56
CA CYS A 140 11.16 22.06 -4.21
C CYS A 140 10.76 20.93 -5.19
N VAL A 141 9.51 20.91 -5.66
CA VAL A 141 9.03 19.86 -6.58
C VAL A 141 9.04 20.28 -8.05
N GLY A 142 9.21 21.57 -8.33
CA GLY A 142 9.12 22.17 -9.65
C GLY A 142 7.68 22.56 -10.03
N LYS A 143 7.54 23.72 -10.70
CA LYS A 143 6.25 24.36 -11.03
C LYS A 143 5.27 23.42 -11.76
N GLU A 144 5.76 22.68 -12.75
CA GLU A 144 4.92 21.79 -13.55
C GLU A 144 4.29 20.67 -12.71
N ARG A 145 5.09 20.02 -11.86
CA ARG A 145 4.61 18.96 -10.95
C ARG A 145 3.66 19.52 -9.89
N TYR A 146 3.97 20.69 -9.35
CA TYR A 146 3.11 21.36 -8.37
C TYR A 146 1.73 21.70 -8.96
N GLN A 147 1.68 22.25 -10.17
CA GLN A 147 0.41 22.56 -10.85
C GLN A 147 -0.40 21.32 -11.14
N LYS A 148 0.24 20.24 -11.62
CA LYS A 148 -0.43 18.96 -11.85
C LYS A 148 -1.04 18.39 -10.57
N TYR A 149 -0.31 18.50 -9.45
CA TYR A 149 -0.79 18.09 -8.13
C TYR A 149 -2.01 18.91 -7.69
N MET A 150 -1.93 20.24 -7.75
CA MET A 150 -3.04 21.12 -7.33
C MET A 150 -4.30 20.94 -8.18
N LYS A 151 -4.14 20.70 -9.48
CA LYS A 151 -5.25 20.37 -10.37
C LYS A 151 -5.94 19.06 -9.97
N GLY A 152 -5.15 18.02 -9.65
CA GLY A 152 -5.71 16.76 -9.15
C GLY A 152 -6.43 16.89 -7.81
N ARG A 153 -6.00 17.84 -6.96
CA ARG A 153 -6.62 18.14 -5.66
C ARG A 153 -7.99 18.80 -5.81
N SER A 154 -8.14 19.74 -6.74
CA SER A 154 -9.41 20.46 -6.96
C SER A 154 -10.51 19.57 -7.51
N ASP A 155 -10.15 18.56 -8.31
CA ASP A 155 -11.11 17.65 -8.94
C ASP A 155 -11.74 16.65 -7.94
N THR A 156 -11.21 16.53 -6.72
CA THR A 156 -11.72 15.66 -5.64
C THR A 156 -12.61 16.41 -4.62
N THR A 157 -12.81 17.72 -4.77
CA THR A 157 -13.57 18.56 -3.79
C THR A 157 -15.00 18.87 -4.25
N LEU A 158 -15.62 18.00 -5.05
CA LEU A 158 -17.01 18.16 -5.55
C LEU A 158 -17.90 17.01 -5.10
#